data_AF-A0A0M1IRT1-F1
#
_entry.id   AF-A0A0M1IRT1-F1
#
_cell.length_a   1.000
_cell.length_b   1.000
_cell.length_c   1.000
_cell.angle_alpha   90.00
_cell.angle_beta   90.00
_cell.angle_gamma   90.00
#
_symmetry.space_group_name_H-M   'P 1'
#
loop_
_entity.id
_entity.type
_entity.pdbx_description
1 polymer ?
#
loop_
_entity_poly.entity_id
_entity_poly.type
_entity_poly.pdbx_seq_one_letter_code
_entity_poly.pdbx_strand_id
1 'polypeptide(L)'
;MKYKIGQEIGFTNEFVVELRKGGSVKVVPGDKAMIVRKIDDNTGEIVYTTGNAKGLSQNIQIEVDEVLNEEELAKKILEEMYK
;
A
#
# COMPACT_ATOMS: atom_id res chain seq x y z
N MET A 1 -1.89 -2.71 15.46
CA MET A 1 -0.98 -1.60 15.08
C MET A 1 -1.61 -0.97 13.86
N LYS A 2 -1.89 0.34 13.89
CA LYS A 2 -2.53 1.02 12.77
C LYS A 2 -1.50 1.57 11.81
N TYR A 3 -1.72 1.37 10.52
CA TYR A 3 -0.88 1.88 9.45
C TYR A 3 -1.51 3.11 8.81
N LYS A 4 -0.70 3.98 8.21
CA LYS A 4 -1.18 5.17 7.50
C LYS A 4 -1.20 4.97 5.99
N ILE A 5 -2.13 5.64 5.32
CA ILE A 5 -2.06 5.77 3.85
C ILE A 5 -0.74 6.46 3.48
N GLY A 6 -0.06 5.94 2.44
CA GLY A 6 1.27 6.37 2.01
C GLY A 6 2.43 5.72 2.77
N GLN A 7 2.16 4.96 3.84
CA GLN A 7 3.21 4.27 4.58
C GLN A 7 3.74 3.07 3.79
N GLU A 8 5.07 2.91 3.78
CA GLU A 8 5.74 1.72 3.25
C GLU A 8 5.82 0.62 4.31
N ILE A 9 5.55 -0.61 3.88
CA ILE A 9 5.71 -1.83 4.66
C ILE A 9 6.68 -2.77 3.94
N GLY A 10 7.50 -3.48 4.72
CA GLY A 10 8.40 -4.51 4.22
C GLY A 10 7.89 -5.89 4.59
N PHE A 11 8.00 -6.85 3.67
CA PHE A 11 7.66 -8.24 3.94
C PHE A 11 8.84 -8.97 4.57
N THR A 12 8.57 -9.77 5.60
CA THR A 12 9.58 -10.59 6.28
C THR A 12 9.55 -12.05 5.86
N ASN A 13 8.46 -12.48 5.23
CA ASN A 13 8.21 -13.86 4.83
C ASN A 13 8.12 -13.95 3.31
N GLU A 14 8.43 -15.14 2.80
CA GLU A 14 8.28 -15.47 1.40
C GLU A 14 6.87 -16.01 1.12
N PHE A 15 6.22 -15.55 0.06
CA PHE A 15 4.92 -16.07 -0.39
C PHE A 15 4.70 -15.81 -1.88
N VAL A 16 3.61 -16.36 -2.40
CA VAL A 16 3.23 -16.28 -3.81
C VAL A 16 1.91 -15.54 -3.95
N VAL A 17 1.83 -14.66 -4.95
CA VAL A 17 0.62 -13.94 -5.33
C VAL A 17 0.16 -14.42 -6.69
N GLU A 18 -1.07 -14.91 -6.76
CA GLU A 18 -1.70 -15.36 -8.00
C GLU A 18 -2.19 -14.17 -8.84
N LEU A 19 -1.92 -14.20 -10.15
CA LEU A 19 -2.33 -13.16 -11.08
C LEU A 19 -3.71 -13.47 -11.68
N ARG A 20 -4.53 -12.44 -11.87
CA ARG A 20 -5.86 -12.57 -12.45
C ARG A 20 -5.88 -13.22 -13.85
N LYS A 21 -4.80 -13.07 -14.63
CA LYS A 21 -4.67 -13.62 -15.99
C LYS A 21 -3.97 -14.99 -16.03
N GLY A 22 -3.80 -15.62 -14.88
CA GLY A 22 -3.00 -16.84 -14.73
C GLY A 22 -1.52 -16.54 -14.50
N GLY A 23 -0.85 -17.49 -13.85
CA GLY A 23 0.52 -17.35 -13.39
C GLY A 23 0.63 -16.71 -12.02
N SER A 24 1.82 -16.77 -11.44
CA SER A 24 2.05 -16.36 -10.07
C SER A 24 3.36 -15.59 -9.95
N VAL A 25 3.42 -14.64 -9.03
CA VAL A 25 4.64 -13.90 -8.70
C VAL A 25 5.08 -14.21 -7.28
N LYS A 26 6.39 -14.27 -7.08
CA LYS A 26 6.98 -14.55 -5.78
C LYS A 26 7.37 -13.25 -5.08
N VAL A 27 6.88 -13.07 -3.86
CA VAL A 27 7.28 -12.01 -2.93
C VAL A 27 8.28 -12.60 -1.96
N VAL A 28 9.42 -11.94 -1.79
CA VAL A 28 10.52 -12.42 -0.93
C VAL A 28 10.74 -11.46 0.25
N PRO A 29 11.40 -11.93 1.33
CA PRO A 29 11.77 -11.05 2.43
C PRO A 29 12.58 -9.84 1.94
N GLY A 30 12.18 -8.64 2.37
CA GLY A 30 12.77 -7.38 1.94
C GLY A 30 12.02 -6.67 0.81
N ASP A 31 11.10 -7.35 0.11
CA ASP A 31 10.17 -6.68 -0.80
C ASP A 31 9.28 -5.70 -0.04
N LYS A 32 8.87 -4.64 -0.72
CA LYS A 32 8.15 -3.51 -0.14
C LYS A 32 6.83 -3.26 -0.85
N ALA A 33 5.87 -2.75 -0.08
CA ALA A 33 4.61 -2.25 -0.59
C ALA A 33 4.22 -0.96 0.12
N MET A 34 3.41 -0.14 -0.54
CA MET A 34 2.84 1.08 0.02
C MET A 34 1.36 0.90 0.23
N ILE A 35 0.85 1.37 1.37
CA ILE A 35 -0.58 1.37 1.67
C ILE A 35 -1.22 2.52 0.91
N VAL A 36 -2.22 2.21 0.09
CA VAL A 36 -2.85 3.20 -0.80
C VAL A 36 -4.26 3.58 -0.36
N ARG A 37 -4.96 2.69 0.36
CA ARG A 37 -6.35 2.91 0.74
C ARG A 37 -6.78 2.03 1.91
N LYS A 38 -7.68 2.54 2.76
CA LYS A 38 -8.46 1.74 3.71
C LYS A 38 -9.68 1.15 3.00
N ILE A 39 -9.88 -0.16 3.08
CA ILE A 39 -11.06 -0.84 2.52
C ILE A 39 -12.15 -0.98 3.59
N ASP A 40 -11.75 -1.40 4.79
CA ASP A 40 -12.58 -1.47 5.98
C ASP A 40 -11.69 -1.34 7.23
N ASP A 41 -12.23 -1.55 8.43
CA ASP A 41 -11.49 -1.38 9.68
C ASP A 41 -10.29 -2.34 9.85
N ASN A 42 -10.30 -3.49 9.16
CA ASN A 42 -9.29 -4.54 9.26
C ASN A 42 -8.63 -4.88 7.92
N THR A 43 -8.97 -4.18 6.85
CA THR A 43 -8.44 -4.43 5.50
C THR A 43 -7.88 -3.16 4.90
N GLY A 44 -6.61 -3.22 4.51
CA GLY A 44 -5.95 -2.19 3.71
C GLY A 44 -5.62 -2.68 2.32
N GLU A 45 -5.67 -1.79 1.34
CA GLU A 45 -5.12 -2.03 0.01
C GLU A 45 -3.68 -1.54 -0.03
N ILE A 46 -2.81 -2.41 -0.53
CA ILE A 46 -1.40 -2.11 -0.77
C ILE A 46 -1.07 -2.19 -2.26
N VAL A 47 -0.02 -1.49 -2.67
CA VAL A 47 0.63 -1.65 -3.97
C VAL A 47 2.10 -2.00 -3.74
N TYR A 48 2.57 -3.09 -4.33
CA TYR A 48 3.99 -3.47 -4.25
C TYR A 48 4.86 -2.44 -4.97
N THR A 49 5.87 -1.90 -4.28
CA THR A 49 6.76 -0.86 -4.79
C THR A 49 8.08 -1.44 -5.32
N THR A 50 8.48 -2.61 -4.82
CA THR A 50 9.70 -3.34 -5.23
C THR A 50 9.39 -4.82 -5.51
N GLY A 51 10.40 -5.57 -5.93
CA GLY A 51 10.29 -7.01 -6.17
C GLY A 51 9.56 -7.39 -7.45
N ASN A 52 9.28 -8.70 -7.60
CA ASN A 52 8.60 -9.24 -8.79
C ASN A 52 7.10 -8.89 -8.84
N ALA A 53 6.51 -8.58 -7.69
CA ALA A 53 5.12 -8.16 -7.59
C ALA A 53 4.91 -6.67 -7.85
N LYS A 54 5.98 -5.90 -8.13
CA LYS A 54 5.93 -4.45 -8.31
C LYS A 54 4.81 -4.01 -9.25
N GLY A 55 4.00 -3.06 -8.80
CA GLY A 55 2.86 -2.50 -9.53
C GLY A 55 1.57 -3.30 -9.39
N LEU A 56 1.58 -4.48 -8.77
CA LEU A 56 0.37 -5.19 -8.41
C LEU A 56 -0.23 -4.60 -7.12
N SER A 57 -1.56 -4.66 -7.01
CA SER A 57 -2.26 -4.34 -5.77
C SER A 57 -2.85 -5.59 -5.11
N GLN A 58 -2.92 -5.56 -3.79
CA GLN A 58 -3.53 -6.62 -2.99
C GLN A 58 -4.23 -6.04 -1.76
N ASN A 59 -5.34 -6.66 -1.36
CA ASN A 59 -5.98 -6.39 -0.08
C ASN A 59 -5.37 -7.32 0.97
N ILE A 60 -4.90 -6.75 2.07
CA ILE A 60 -4.31 -7.49 3.20
C ILE A 60 -4.99 -7.12 4.50
N GLN A 61 -4.96 -8.03 5.46
CA GLN A 61 -5.53 -7.81 6.80
C GLN A 61 -4.60 -6.91 7.62
N ILE A 62 -4.91 -5.61 7.64
CA ILE A 62 -4.23 -4.59 8.42
C ILE A 62 -5.25 -3.53 8.85
N GLU A 63 -5.07 -2.96 10.03
CA GLU A 63 -5.83 -1.78 10.43
C GLU A 63 -5.20 -0.53 9.80
N VAL A 64 -5.97 0.22 9.01
CA VAL A 64 -5.52 1.48 8.42
C VAL A 64 -6.20 2.65 9.12
N ASP A 65 -5.40 3.61 9.57
CA ASP A 65 -5.89 4.86 10.12
C ASP A 65 -6.29 5.80 8.98
N GLU A 66 -7.57 6.18 8.93
CA GLU A 66 -8.16 7.01 7.89
C GLU A 66 -8.18 8.50 8.27
N VAL A 67 -7.32 8.92 9.20
CA VAL A 67 -7.18 10.36 9.51
C VAL A 67 -6.42 11.04 8.36
N LEU A 68 -7.10 11.18 7.22
CA LEU A 68 -6.78 12.13 6.19
C LEU A 68 -7.28 13.48 6.71
N ASN A 69 -6.37 14.32 7.19
CA ASN A 69 -6.68 15.72 7.42
C ASN A 69 -6.82 16.39 6.04
N GLU A 70 -8.02 16.28 5.45
CA GLU A 70 -8.33 16.72 4.09
C GLU A 70 -7.92 18.17 3.84
N GLU A 71 -8.05 19.02 4.87
CA GLU A 71 -7.70 20.44 4.84
C GLU A 71 -6.18 20.65 4.72
N GLU A 72 -5.39 19.85 5.44
CA GLU A 72 -3.92 19.88 5.39
C GLU A 72 -3.39 19.30 4.07
N LEU A 73 -4.04 18.27 3.55
CA LEU A 73 -3.71 17.67 2.25
C LEU A 73 -4.02 18.65 1.11
N ALA A 74 -5.20 19.30 1.14
CA ALA A 74 -5.57 20.32 0.16
C ALA A 74 -4.58 21.49 0.16
N LYS A 75 -4.13 21.94 1.35
CA LYS A 75 -3.11 22.97 1.48
C LYS A 75 -1.79 22.58 0.82
N LYS A 76 -1.29 21.37 1.07
CA LYS A 76 -0.04 20.88 0.46
C LYS A 76 -0.13 20.78 -1.06
N ILE A 77 -1.24 20.28 -1.59
CA ILE A 77 -1.46 20.19 -3.05
C ILE A 77 -1.46 21.58 -3.67
N LEU A 78 -2.16 22.55 -3.06
CA LEU A 78 -2.15 23.94 -3.50
C LEU A 78 -0.73 24.52 -3.49
N GLU A 79 0.02 24.34 -2.40
CA GLU A 79 1.39 24.85 -2.29
C GLU A 79 2.36 24.24 -3.31
N GLU A 80 2.18 22.97 -3.70
CA GLU A 80 2.98 22.34 -4.75
C GLU A 80 2.58 22.76 -6.17
N MET A 81 1.30 23.09 -6.42
CA MET A 81 0.84 23.59 -7.72
C MET A 81 1.33 25.02 -8.04
N TYR A 82 1.66 25.81 -7.02
CA TYR A 82 2.14 27.19 -7.16
C TYR A 82 3.67 27.34 -6.99
N LYS A 83 4.41 26.21 -7.01
CA LYS A 83 5.88 26.18 -7.08
C LYS A 83 6.38 26.07 -8.52
#